data_AF-A0A0C1FY05-F1
#
_entry.id   AF-A0A0C1FY05-F1
#
_cell.length_a   1.000
_cell.length_b   1.000
_cell.length_c   1.000
_cell.angle_alpha   90.00
_cell.angle_beta   90.00
_cell.angle_gamma   90.00
#
_symmetry.space_group_name_H-M   'P 1'
#
loop_
_entity.id
_entity.type
_entity.pdbx_description
1 polymer ?
#
loop_
_entity_poly.entity_id
_entity_poly.type
_entity_poly.pdbx_seq_one_letter_code
_entity_poly.pdbx_strand_id
1 'polypeptide(L)'
;MKRNLIRILGLFLLFTTIQSCKKEDSASIDLTKYVDNPVANAALDNWLKATFLDPYNMDVIYRYSDFYKDNDKVVSPVNPANVQPQMQTVLEGFIDPYKKVAGIPFIKKMLPKEWVLYGSGAYQTDGSMILATASAGKRVTIYDLNNFDANNADGVTRKLRTIHHEFTHILNQLVAMPTDFQTITKSTYAATWTTVSDATARDNGYVSPYASSQPGEDFAETTAHLLVLGQAWFDARANASTTVGKAALKAKEASVVQYFTINLGVDFRALQREVQNVVRNTYKLPSASFPYWIGQGLFKNITIDLSKPVYASSGISTNFSAAYQASVTAVAAVGNANRKLNYIRLDFISTTAANLYLNYTNTAGSTFDALYALNMTFNSTTGATKFTAGTPRDTTTPWTNATVIQAGAQPLINYLTGSNFIADWMPANISTDNYNSYAGFYVSGTPSNYFYGLLGQTAL
;
A
#
# COMPACT_ATOMS: atom_id res chain seq x y z
N MET A 1 7.39 52.20 64.59
CA MET A 1 7.37 50.76 64.22
C MET A 1 7.36 50.50 62.69
N LYS A 2 6.56 51.20 61.86
CA LYS A 2 6.52 50.97 60.39
C LYS A 2 7.87 51.15 59.66
N ARG A 3 8.74 52.06 60.10
CA ARG A 3 10.04 52.35 59.44
C ARG A 3 11.12 51.28 59.67
N ASN A 4 11.00 50.50 60.76
CA ASN A 4 11.91 49.39 61.05
C ASN A 4 11.41 48.08 60.41
N LEU A 5 10.09 47.90 60.24
CA LEU A 5 9.55 46.79 59.45
C LEU A 5 9.91 46.90 57.96
N ILE A 6 9.90 48.11 57.38
CA ILE A 6 10.28 48.30 55.95
C ILE A 6 11.78 48.00 55.73
N ARG A 7 12.64 48.32 56.70
CA ARG A 7 14.07 48.01 56.62
C ARG A 7 14.36 46.52 56.81
N ILE A 8 13.61 45.83 57.67
CA ILE A 8 13.72 44.37 57.86
C ILE A 8 13.13 43.60 56.66
N LEU A 9 12.02 44.08 56.08
CA LEU A 9 11.40 43.49 54.90
C LEU A 9 12.25 43.71 53.63
N GLY A 10 12.93 44.87 53.52
CA GLY A 10 13.90 45.14 52.45
C GLY A 10 15.17 44.29 52.55
N LEU A 11 15.63 43.98 53.77
CA LEU A 11 16.80 43.12 53.99
C LEU A 11 16.49 41.63 53.73
N PHE A 12 15.25 41.20 53.99
CA PHE A 12 14.79 39.84 53.71
C PHE A 12 14.54 39.60 52.20
N LEU A 13 14.09 40.63 51.47
CA LEU A 13 13.88 40.58 50.02
C LEU A 13 15.21 40.59 49.22
N LEU A 14 16.28 41.15 49.79
CA LEU A 14 17.61 41.16 49.18
C LEU A 14 18.37 39.83 49.39
N PHE A 15 17.98 39.03 50.39
CA PHE A 15 18.58 37.71 50.66
C PHE A 15 17.91 36.55 49.90
N THR A 16 16.71 36.74 49.33
CA THR A 16 16.03 35.70 48.53
C THR A 16 16.39 35.75 47.04
N THR A 17 17.04 36.81 46.55
CA THR A 17 17.45 36.94 45.14
C THR A 17 18.84 36.38 44.83
N ILE A 18 19.58 35.88 45.84
CA ILE A 18 20.94 35.31 45.68
C ILE A 18 20.99 33.78 45.61
N GLN A 19 19.83 33.10 45.53
CA GLN A 19 19.74 31.63 45.41
C GLN A 19 19.18 31.12 44.06
N SER A 20 19.04 31.99 43.05
CA SER A 20 18.57 31.59 41.70
C SER A 20 19.63 31.72 40.60
N CYS A 21 20.89 31.47 40.95
CA CYS A 21 21.88 30.99 39.98
C CYS A 21 22.62 29.83 40.63
N LYS A 22 21.99 28.64 40.67
CA LYS A 22 22.82 27.46 40.41
C LYS A 22 23.35 27.70 39.01
N LYS A 23 24.66 27.93 38.89
CA LYS A 23 25.33 27.68 37.61
C LYS A 23 24.85 26.28 37.24
N GLU A 24 24.03 26.16 36.20
CA GLU A 24 23.89 24.86 35.56
C GLU A 24 25.32 24.41 35.32
N ASP A 25 25.65 23.19 35.75
CA ASP A 25 26.89 22.57 35.34
C ASP A 25 26.98 22.85 33.86
N SER A 26 28.00 23.60 33.44
CA SER A 26 28.23 23.82 32.02
C SER A 26 28.30 22.41 31.48
N ALA A 27 27.25 21.96 30.79
CA ALA A 27 27.29 20.72 30.07
C ALA A 27 28.53 20.93 29.21
N SER A 28 29.61 20.23 29.54
CA SER A 28 30.81 20.22 28.73
C SER A 28 30.42 19.42 27.50
N ILE A 29 29.60 20.06 26.67
CA ILE A 29 29.34 19.63 25.32
C ILE A 29 30.69 19.79 24.68
N ASP A 30 31.35 18.65 24.55
CA ASP A 30 32.57 18.56 23.79
C ASP A 30 32.21 18.87 22.33
N LEU A 31 32.34 20.13 21.95
CA LEU A 31 32.08 20.61 20.59
C LEU A 31 33.01 19.95 19.57
N THR A 32 34.10 19.30 20.01
CA THR A 32 34.93 18.47 19.13
C THR A 32 34.26 17.15 18.72
N LYS A 33 33.14 16.78 19.36
CA LYS A 33 32.22 15.72 18.91
C LYS A 33 31.14 16.23 17.94
N TYR A 34 30.98 17.54 17.84
CA TYR A 34 29.99 18.24 17.01
C TYR A 34 30.68 19.18 16.03
N VAL A 35 31.76 18.71 15.41
CA VAL A 35 32.48 19.47 14.40
C VAL A 35 31.58 19.62 13.18
N ASP A 36 31.49 20.83 12.62
CA ASP A 36 31.01 21.14 11.25
C ASP A 36 31.78 20.38 10.14
N ASN A 37 32.71 19.52 10.52
CA ASN A 37 33.49 18.64 9.67
C ASN A 37 33.15 17.18 10.03
N PRO A 38 32.12 16.59 9.42
CA PRO A 38 31.70 15.23 9.71
C PRO A 38 32.84 14.26 9.44
N VAL A 39 33.03 13.30 10.35
CA VAL A 39 34.02 12.23 10.21
C VAL A 39 33.91 11.63 8.81
N ALA A 40 35.04 11.59 8.08
CA ALA A 40 35.09 11.00 6.76
C ALA A 40 34.59 9.55 6.83
N ASN A 41 33.53 9.23 6.09
CA ASN A 41 33.00 7.89 5.99
C ASN A 41 33.16 7.42 4.56
N ALA A 42 34.41 7.12 4.18
CA ALA A 42 34.77 6.76 2.81
C ALA A 42 33.94 5.58 2.27
N ALA A 43 33.56 4.63 3.12
CA ALA A 43 32.72 3.51 2.71
C ALA A 43 31.31 3.98 2.31
N LEU A 44 30.66 4.79 3.16
CA LEU A 44 29.34 5.37 2.86
C LEU A 44 29.40 6.31 1.65
N ASP A 45 30.41 7.18 1.58
CA ASP A 45 30.60 8.12 0.48
C ASP A 45 30.78 7.40 -0.86
N ASN A 46 31.62 6.36 -0.89
CA ASN A 46 31.82 5.54 -2.09
C ASN A 46 30.54 4.80 -2.49
N TRP A 47 29.77 4.30 -1.52
CA TRP A 47 28.49 3.65 -1.79
C TRP A 47 27.47 4.64 -2.34
N LEU A 48 27.29 5.81 -1.73
CA LEU A 48 26.40 6.86 -2.23
C LEU A 48 26.79 7.31 -3.63
N LYS A 49 28.09 7.48 -3.87
CA LYS A 49 28.61 7.85 -5.18
C LYS A 49 28.30 6.79 -6.25
N ALA A 50 28.64 5.53 -5.98
CA ALA A 50 28.42 4.44 -6.94
C ALA A 50 26.94 4.11 -7.16
N THR A 51 26.10 4.32 -6.15
CA THR A 51 24.68 3.92 -6.17
C THR A 51 23.77 5.03 -6.69
N PHE A 52 24.13 6.30 -6.47
CA PHE A 52 23.27 7.45 -6.76
C PHE A 52 23.91 8.51 -7.66
N LEU A 53 25.10 8.98 -7.31
CA LEU A 53 25.74 10.07 -8.04
C LEU A 53 26.11 9.65 -9.47
N ASP A 54 26.87 8.57 -9.61
CA ASP A 54 27.36 8.09 -10.90
C ASP A 54 26.23 7.62 -11.85
N PRO A 55 25.24 6.83 -11.38
CA PRO A 55 24.17 6.36 -12.27
C PRO A 55 23.08 7.40 -12.54
N TYR A 56 22.81 8.35 -11.63
CA TYR A 56 21.62 9.22 -11.73
C TYR A 56 21.90 10.73 -11.61
N ASN A 57 23.15 11.11 -11.36
CA ASN A 57 23.55 12.49 -11.02
C ASN A 57 22.77 13.02 -9.81
N MET A 58 22.61 12.16 -8.80
CA MET A 58 21.89 12.45 -7.58
C MET A 58 22.87 12.53 -6.41
N ASP A 59 23.06 13.74 -5.88
CA ASP A 59 23.94 13.99 -4.74
C ASP A 59 23.16 13.81 -3.43
N VAL A 60 23.72 12.99 -2.54
CA VAL A 60 23.10 12.67 -1.25
C VAL A 60 23.90 13.35 -0.15
N ILE A 61 23.32 14.41 0.39
CA ILE A 61 23.92 15.33 1.33
C ILE A 61 23.43 14.95 2.73
N TYR A 62 24.21 14.10 3.41
CA TYR A 62 23.92 13.69 4.80
C TYR A 62 24.77 14.45 5.84
N ARG A 63 25.82 15.12 5.37
CA ARG A 63 26.68 15.96 6.19
C ARG A 63 25.90 17.22 6.57
N TYR A 64 25.75 17.46 7.86
CA TYR A 64 25.01 18.63 8.33
C TYR A 64 25.60 19.91 7.76
N SER A 65 24.72 20.79 7.27
CA SER A 65 25.07 22.15 6.87
C SER A 65 23.84 23.02 6.96
N ASP A 66 24.00 24.20 7.58
CA ASP A 66 22.95 25.22 7.64
C ASP A 66 22.61 25.77 6.24
N PHE A 67 23.51 25.66 5.27
CA PHE A 67 23.26 26.14 3.89
C PHE A 67 22.09 25.42 3.22
N TYR A 68 21.92 24.13 3.50
CA TYR A 68 20.86 23.31 2.89
C TYR A 68 19.55 23.32 3.69
N LYS A 69 19.56 23.92 4.89
CA LYS A 69 18.44 23.92 5.82
C LYS A 69 17.42 24.98 5.40
N ASP A 70 16.15 24.61 5.43
CA ASP A 70 15.07 25.59 5.28
C ASP A 70 15.13 26.61 6.43
N ASN A 71 15.05 27.91 6.10
CA ASN A 71 15.33 29.00 7.03
C ASN A 71 14.48 28.99 8.32
N ASP A 72 13.28 28.43 8.26
CA ASP A 72 12.32 28.35 9.38
C ASP A 72 12.39 27.03 10.15
N LYS A 73 13.28 26.11 9.78
CA LYS A 73 13.34 24.76 10.37
C LYS A 73 14.51 24.61 11.34
N VAL A 74 14.23 23.97 12.47
CA VAL A 74 15.22 23.53 13.45
C VAL A 74 15.39 22.03 13.29
N VAL A 75 16.58 21.60 12.86
CA VAL A 75 16.87 20.19 12.57
C VAL A 75 18.24 19.80 13.10
N SER A 76 18.39 18.52 13.46
CA SER A 76 19.65 17.95 13.95
C SER A 76 20.39 17.14 12.86
N PRO A 77 21.72 16.96 13.00
CA PRO A 77 22.49 16.06 12.14
C PRO A 77 21.96 14.63 12.15
N VAL A 78 22.05 13.95 11.01
CA VAL A 78 21.76 12.52 10.90
C VAL A 78 22.91 11.68 11.45
N ASN A 79 22.60 10.59 12.14
CA ASN A 79 23.55 9.53 12.45
C ASN A 79 23.96 8.82 11.14
N PRO A 80 25.25 8.84 10.72
CA PRO A 80 25.69 8.23 9.46
C PRO A 80 25.29 6.76 9.29
N ALA A 81 25.12 6.01 10.39
CA ALA A 81 24.66 4.61 10.34
C ALA A 81 23.24 4.45 9.77
N ASN A 82 22.41 5.49 9.84
CA ASN A 82 21.02 5.47 9.37
C ASN A 82 20.87 5.93 7.91
N VAL A 83 21.93 6.51 7.33
CA VAL A 83 21.91 7.05 5.96
C VAL A 83 21.77 5.93 4.93
N GLN A 84 22.62 4.91 4.98
CA GLN A 84 22.57 3.81 4.03
C GLN A 84 21.25 3.03 4.12
N PRO A 85 20.75 2.63 5.30
CA PRO A 85 19.42 2.02 5.40
C PRO A 85 18.30 2.87 4.80
N GLN A 86 18.25 4.17 5.11
CA GLN A 86 17.23 5.06 4.54
C GLN A 86 17.34 5.14 3.02
N MET A 87 18.54 5.35 2.49
CA MET A 87 18.75 5.50 1.06
C MET A 87 18.59 4.19 0.29
N GLN A 88 18.86 3.04 0.92
CA GLN A 88 18.53 1.73 0.35
C GLN A 88 17.01 1.63 0.10
N THR A 89 16.18 2.16 1.01
CA THR A 89 14.72 2.18 0.76
C THR A 89 14.30 3.12 -0.36
N VAL A 90 15.00 4.24 -0.54
CA VAL A 90 14.80 5.14 -1.70
C VAL A 90 15.17 4.42 -2.99
N LEU A 91 16.27 3.65 -2.99
CA LEU A 91 16.67 2.87 -4.15
C LEU A 91 15.61 1.82 -4.50
N GLU A 92 15.24 0.97 -3.53
CA GLU A 92 14.38 -0.19 -3.76
C GLU A 92 12.91 0.17 -3.96
N GLY A 93 12.37 1.07 -3.14
CA GLY A 93 10.94 1.40 -3.12
C GLY A 93 10.54 2.56 -4.04
N PHE A 94 11.52 3.27 -4.60
CA PHE A 94 11.29 4.42 -5.46
C PHE A 94 12.11 4.35 -6.76
N ILE A 95 13.44 4.41 -6.73
CA ILE A 95 14.23 4.53 -7.98
C ILE A 95 14.13 3.28 -8.87
N ASP A 96 14.30 2.09 -8.30
CA ASP A 96 14.33 0.83 -9.07
C ASP A 96 13.00 0.50 -9.77
N PRO A 97 11.82 0.66 -9.14
CA PRO A 97 10.52 0.51 -9.80
C PRO A 97 10.38 1.41 -11.03
N TYR A 98 10.69 2.70 -10.90
CA TYR A 98 10.64 3.62 -12.03
C TYR A 98 11.70 3.30 -13.08
N LYS A 99 12.93 2.94 -12.69
CA LYS A 99 13.99 2.52 -13.63
C LYS A 99 13.55 1.32 -14.46
N LYS A 100 12.88 0.35 -13.84
CA LYS A 100 12.41 -0.88 -14.51
C LYS A 100 11.27 -0.60 -15.49
N VAL A 101 10.35 0.30 -15.14
CA VAL A 101 9.13 0.54 -15.93
C VAL A 101 9.30 1.67 -16.95
N ALA A 102 9.95 2.77 -16.56
CA ALA A 102 10.12 3.97 -17.39
C ALA A 102 11.52 4.07 -18.04
N GLY A 103 12.48 3.26 -17.60
CA GLY A 103 13.84 3.25 -18.12
C GLY A 103 14.77 4.32 -17.53
N ILE A 104 16.07 4.13 -17.73
CA ILE A 104 17.13 5.03 -17.26
C ILE A 104 16.98 6.47 -17.78
N PRO A 105 16.61 6.73 -19.06
CA PRO A 105 16.46 8.10 -19.55
C PRO A 105 15.41 8.90 -18.79
N PHE A 106 14.27 8.28 -18.46
CA PHE A 106 13.21 8.92 -17.67
C PHE A 106 13.75 9.29 -16.27
N ILE A 107 14.36 8.33 -15.58
CA ILE A 107 14.93 8.52 -14.25
C ILE A 107 15.96 9.64 -14.22
N LYS A 108 16.93 9.63 -15.16
CA LYS A 108 17.95 10.69 -15.24
C LYS A 108 17.36 12.06 -15.53
N LYS A 109 16.26 12.13 -16.28
CA LYS A 109 15.59 13.40 -16.60
C LYS A 109 14.77 13.93 -15.42
N MET A 110 13.98 13.07 -14.78
CA MET A 110 12.94 13.48 -13.85
C MET A 110 13.39 13.51 -12.38
N LEU A 111 14.37 12.70 -11.98
CA LEU A 111 14.78 12.65 -10.57
C LEU A 111 15.39 13.98 -10.09
N PRO A 112 15.02 14.46 -8.89
CA PRO A 112 15.72 15.56 -8.22
C PRO A 112 17.20 15.21 -8.01
N LYS A 113 18.05 16.23 -8.12
CA LYS A 113 19.52 16.09 -8.16
C LYS A 113 20.16 16.24 -6.79
N GLU A 114 19.46 16.82 -5.83
CA GLU A 114 19.95 17.03 -4.47
C GLU A 114 19.03 16.33 -3.47
N TRP A 115 19.59 15.50 -2.59
CA TRP A 115 18.86 14.80 -1.53
C TRP A 115 19.50 15.12 -0.19
N VAL A 116 18.84 15.98 0.58
CA VAL A 116 19.36 16.47 1.86
C VAL A 116 18.74 15.67 2.99
N LEU A 117 19.57 15.20 3.93
CA LEU A 117 19.13 14.30 4.99
C LEU A 117 19.35 14.90 6.38
N TYR A 118 18.30 14.91 7.19
CA TYR A 118 18.34 15.38 8.57
C TYR A 118 17.94 14.31 9.58
N GLY A 119 18.57 14.34 10.75
CA GLY A 119 18.39 13.35 11.80
C GLY A 119 17.06 13.46 12.52
N SER A 120 16.63 14.69 12.86
CA SER A 120 15.33 14.95 13.51
C SER A 120 14.23 15.21 12.48
N GLY A 121 12.97 15.09 12.92
CA GLY A 121 11.83 15.67 12.22
C GLY A 121 11.95 17.18 12.08
N ALA A 122 11.30 17.73 11.05
CA ALA A 122 10.97 19.14 10.97
C ALA A 122 9.48 19.32 11.32
N TYR A 123 9.09 20.52 11.74
CA TYR A 123 7.72 20.81 12.14
C TYR A 123 7.18 22.07 11.46
N GLN A 124 5.89 22.08 11.20
CA GLN A 124 5.16 23.28 10.80
C GLN A 124 4.82 24.14 12.03
N THR A 125 4.38 25.37 11.78
CA THR A 125 3.98 26.31 12.84
C THR A 125 2.79 25.80 13.68
N ASP A 126 1.97 24.92 13.11
CA ASP A 126 0.85 24.26 13.81
C ASP A 126 1.27 23.01 14.60
N GLY A 127 2.56 22.66 14.61
CA GLY A 127 3.12 21.50 15.31
C GLY A 127 3.02 20.17 14.54
N SER A 128 2.47 20.16 13.32
CA SER A 128 2.50 18.96 12.48
C SER A 128 3.93 18.63 12.01
N MET A 129 4.27 17.35 11.97
CA MET A 129 5.61 16.88 11.59
C MET A 129 5.73 16.73 10.07
N ILE A 130 6.88 17.14 9.53
CA ILE A 130 7.25 17.05 8.13
C ILE A 130 8.27 15.92 7.97
N LEU A 131 7.97 14.96 7.10
CA LEU A 131 8.83 13.78 6.86
C LEU A 131 9.72 13.95 5.64
N ALA A 132 9.26 14.70 4.64
CA ALA A 132 10.06 15.16 3.52
C ALA A 132 9.46 16.43 2.91
N THR A 133 10.25 17.14 2.11
CA THR A 133 9.82 18.27 1.27
C THR A 133 10.50 18.18 -0.09
N ALA A 134 9.87 18.67 -1.16
CA ALA A 134 10.55 19.00 -2.41
C ALA A 134 10.54 20.49 -2.69
N SER A 135 11.65 20.99 -3.25
CA SER A 135 11.77 22.37 -3.71
C SER A 135 12.29 22.46 -5.14
N ALA A 136 11.61 23.31 -5.93
CA ALA A 136 12.00 23.76 -7.26
C ALA A 136 12.41 22.67 -8.26
N GLY A 137 11.85 21.46 -8.16
CA GLY A 137 12.17 20.33 -9.03
C GLY A 137 13.61 19.80 -8.89
N LYS A 138 14.38 20.31 -7.92
CA LYS A 138 15.82 20.08 -7.81
C LYS A 138 16.20 19.34 -6.55
N ARG A 139 15.52 19.59 -5.44
CA ARG A 139 15.89 19.07 -4.13
C ARG A 139 14.73 18.32 -3.48
N VAL A 140 15.06 17.20 -2.85
CA VAL A 140 14.22 16.53 -1.85
C VAL A 140 14.96 16.57 -0.52
N THR A 141 14.28 16.96 0.54
CA THR A 141 14.80 16.88 1.91
C THR A 141 14.06 15.78 2.64
N ILE A 142 14.77 14.85 3.29
CA ILE A 142 14.18 13.81 4.15
C ILE A 142 14.56 14.10 5.60
N TYR A 143 13.55 14.11 6.46
CA TYR A 143 13.72 14.33 7.90
C TYR A 143 13.53 13.04 8.69
N ASP A 144 13.86 13.08 9.98
CA ASP A 144 13.64 12.01 10.95
C ASP A 144 14.35 10.69 10.61
N LEU A 145 15.61 10.78 10.19
CA LEU A 145 16.42 9.58 9.93
C LEU A 145 16.91 8.92 11.21
N ASN A 146 17.02 9.64 12.33
CA ASN A 146 17.50 9.07 13.59
C ASN A 146 16.49 8.11 14.24
N ASN A 147 15.20 8.24 13.88
CA ASN A 147 14.12 7.33 14.28
C ASN A 147 13.71 6.35 13.16
N PHE A 148 14.49 6.26 12.08
CA PHE A 148 14.20 5.35 10.98
C PHE A 148 14.57 3.91 11.33
N ASP A 149 13.62 3.00 11.14
CA ASP A 149 13.84 1.56 11.23
C ASP A 149 13.35 0.89 9.93
N ALA A 150 14.28 0.28 9.20
CA ALA A 150 13.99 -0.43 7.96
C ALA A 150 13.12 -1.69 8.16
N ASN A 151 13.02 -2.20 9.39
CA ASN A 151 12.17 -3.34 9.73
C ASN A 151 10.74 -2.91 10.10
N ASN A 152 10.50 -1.61 10.30
CA ASN A 152 9.17 -1.07 10.55
C ASN A 152 8.47 -0.78 9.21
N ALA A 153 7.70 -1.76 8.72
CA ALA A 153 6.98 -1.69 7.45
C ALA A 153 6.13 -0.40 7.30
N ASP A 154 5.39 -0.02 8.34
CA ASP A 154 4.55 1.19 8.34
C ASP A 154 5.41 2.47 8.30
N GLY A 155 6.53 2.48 9.01
CA GLY A 155 7.50 3.58 9.00
C GLY A 155 8.12 3.79 7.63
N VAL A 156 8.62 2.71 7.00
CA VAL A 156 9.21 2.74 5.65
C VAL A 156 8.17 3.19 4.63
N THR A 157 6.98 2.58 4.63
CA THR A 157 5.95 2.86 3.63
C THR A 157 5.35 4.26 3.77
N ARG A 158 5.31 4.83 4.98
CA ARG A 158 4.97 6.25 5.19
C ARG A 158 6.00 7.19 4.56
N LYS A 159 7.30 6.92 4.74
CA LYS A 159 8.36 7.70 4.08
C LYS A 159 8.32 7.54 2.56
N LEU A 160 8.13 6.31 2.05
CA LEU A 160 7.96 6.07 0.61
C LEU A 160 6.77 6.84 0.04
N ARG A 161 5.60 6.84 0.70
CA ARG A 161 4.45 7.67 0.27
C ARG A 161 4.84 9.13 0.15
N THR A 162 5.54 9.66 1.15
CA THR A 162 5.99 11.06 1.13
C THR A 162 6.94 11.32 -0.05
N ILE A 163 7.90 10.42 -0.31
CA ILE A 163 8.81 10.56 -1.45
C ILE A 163 8.07 10.52 -2.79
N HIS A 164 7.13 9.59 -2.98
CA HIS A 164 6.32 9.49 -4.19
C HIS A 164 5.39 10.71 -4.35
N HIS A 165 4.88 11.26 -3.23
CA HIS A 165 4.09 12.48 -3.20
C HIS A 165 4.92 13.67 -3.71
N GLU A 166 6.09 13.92 -3.09
CA GLU A 166 6.99 15.00 -3.50
C GLU A 166 7.47 14.85 -4.94
N PHE A 167 7.77 13.63 -5.38
CA PHE A 167 8.14 13.38 -6.77
C PHE A 167 6.99 13.68 -7.74
N THR A 168 5.75 13.45 -7.34
CA THR A 168 4.57 13.80 -8.16
C THR A 168 4.48 15.31 -8.37
N HIS A 169 4.76 16.12 -7.34
CA HIS A 169 4.86 17.58 -7.49
C HIS A 169 5.94 17.98 -8.50
N ILE A 170 7.11 17.35 -8.45
CA ILE A 170 8.19 17.58 -9.43
C ILE A 170 7.73 17.24 -10.85
N LEU A 171 7.08 16.08 -11.02
CA LEU A 171 6.53 15.68 -12.31
C LEU A 171 5.52 16.71 -12.81
N ASN A 172 4.64 17.22 -11.95
CA ASN A 172 3.62 18.22 -12.30
C ASN A 172 4.20 19.59 -12.66
N GLN A 173 5.39 19.94 -12.16
CA GLN A 173 6.12 21.15 -12.59
C GLN A 173 6.69 21.00 -14.01
N LEU A 174 7.04 19.78 -14.42
CA LEU A 174 7.64 19.50 -15.73
C LEU A 174 6.58 19.15 -16.81
N VAL A 175 5.52 18.47 -16.39
CA VAL A 175 4.40 18.03 -17.22
C VAL A 175 3.13 18.35 -16.44
N ALA A 176 2.38 19.35 -16.89
CA ALA A 176 1.24 19.88 -16.13
C ALA A 176 0.24 18.77 -15.76
N MET A 177 -0.22 18.82 -14.50
CA MET A 177 -1.29 17.97 -14.00
C MET A 177 -2.56 18.11 -14.87
N PRO A 178 -3.31 17.03 -15.10
CA PRO A 178 -4.56 17.08 -15.86
C PRO A 178 -5.57 18.08 -15.28
N THR A 179 -6.23 18.84 -16.14
CA THR A 179 -7.21 19.87 -15.72
C THR A 179 -8.53 19.26 -15.25
N ASP A 180 -8.92 18.12 -15.82
CA ASP A 180 -10.09 17.35 -15.42
C ASP A 180 -9.99 16.91 -13.95
N PHE A 181 -8.81 16.45 -13.50
CA PHE A 181 -8.58 16.06 -12.10
C PHE A 181 -8.95 17.17 -11.12
N GLN A 182 -8.53 18.40 -11.42
CA GLN A 182 -8.76 19.58 -10.58
C GLN A 182 -10.25 19.87 -10.37
N THR A 183 -11.10 19.40 -11.28
CA THR A 183 -12.54 19.65 -11.25
C THR A 183 -13.33 18.59 -10.49
N ILE A 184 -12.80 17.38 -10.29
CA ILE A 184 -13.53 16.22 -9.73
C ILE A 184 -14.13 16.54 -8.36
N THR A 185 -13.34 17.16 -7.47
CA THR A 185 -13.74 17.51 -6.09
C THR A 185 -13.60 19.01 -5.82
N LYS A 186 -13.73 19.86 -6.85
CA LYS A 186 -13.47 21.30 -6.76
C LYS A 186 -14.29 22.01 -5.68
N SER A 187 -15.55 21.63 -5.50
CA SER A 187 -16.46 22.27 -4.55
C SER A 187 -16.19 21.93 -3.08
N THR A 188 -15.32 20.95 -2.81
CA THR A 188 -15.10 20.42 -1.45
C THR A 188 -13.67 20.59 -0.95
N TYR A 189 -12.80 21.28 -1.70
CA TYR A 189 -11.47 21.63 -1.18
C TYR A 189 -11.59 22.57 0.03
N ALA A 190 -10.79 22.29 1.05
CA ALA A 190 -10.76 23.00 2.31
C ALA A 190 -9.32 23.33 2.68
N ALA A 191 -8.94 24.62 2.58
CA ALA A 191 -7.61 25.08 2.97
C ALA A 191 -7.27 24.71 4.43
N THR A 192 -8.27 24.72 5.31
CA THR A 192 -8.18 24.24 6.71
C THR A 192 -8.36 22.72 6.80
N TRP A 193 -7.60 21.97 6.01
CA TRP A 193 -7.71 20.51 5.91
C TRP A 193 -7.49 19.80 7.26
N THR A 194 -6.78 20.42 8.20
CA THR A 194 -6.51 19.90 9.55
C THR A 194 -7.77 19.69 10.40
N THR A 195 -8.88 20.38 10.06
CA THR A 195 -10.18 20.17 10.73
C THR A 195 -11.07 19.15 10.03
N VAL A 196 -10.65 18.63 8.87
CA VAL A 196 -11.40 17.64 8.10
C VAL A 196 -11.12 16.24 8.66
N SER A 197 -12.17 15.54 9.09
CA SER A 197 -12.02 14.15 9.56
C SER A 197 -11.69 13.21 8.39
N ASP A 198 -11.01 12.09 8.66
CA ASP A 198 -10.73 11.07 7.63
C ASP A 198 -12.00 10.55 6.95
N ALA A 199 -13.10 10.39 7.71
CA ALA A 199 -14.38 9.95 7.18
C ALA A 199 -14.99 10.98 6.21
N THR A 200 -15.00 12.26 6.61
CA THR A 200 -15.47 13.35 5.74
C THR A 200 -14.62 13.46 4.47
N ALA A 201 -13.30 13.35 4.59
CA ALA A 201 -12.40 13.32 3.45
C ALA A 201 -12.73 12.15 2.52
N ARG A 202 -12.97 10.95 3.07
CA ARG A 202 -13.36 9.75 2.30
C ARG A 202 -14.60 9.99 1.50
N ASP A 203 -15.63 10.52 2.16
CA ASP A 203 -16.97 10.66 1.63
C ASP A 203 -17.05 11.75 0.55
N ASN A 204 -16.13 12.70 0.59
CA ASN A 204 -15.91 13.70 -0.46
C ASN A 204 -14.95 13.23 -1.58
N GLY A 205 -14.41 12.02 -1.48
CA GLY A 205 -13.58 11.43 -2.54
C GLY A 205 -12.07 11.72 -2.41
N TYR A 206 -11.56 11.87 -1.18
CA TYR A 206 -10.14 12.08 -0.89
C TYR A 206 -9.52 10.86 -0.20
N VAL A 207 -8.25 10.57 -0.53
CA VAL A 207 -7.48 9.47 0.08
C VAL A 207 -7.05 9.77 1.52
N SER A 208 -6.92 11.05 1.86
CA SER A 208 -6.55 11.55 3.19
C SER A 208 -7.21 12.92 3.44
N PRO A 209 -7.30 13.40 4.69
CA PRO A 209 -7.66 14.79 4.96
C PRO A 209 -6.75 15.80 4.24
N TYR A 210 -5.44 15.55 4.19
CA TYR A 210 -4.47 16.44 3.54
C TYR A 210 -4.75 16.63 2.04
N ALA A 211 -5.19 15.58 1.35
CA ALA A 211 -5.62 15.65 -0.05
C ALA A 211 -6.80 16.62 -0.28
N SER A 212 -7.55 17.00 0.76
CA SER A 212 -8.62 18.00 0.63
C SER A 212 -8.11 19.45 0.64
N SER A 213 -6.81 19.69 0.86
CA SER A 213 -6.26 21.04 0.97
C SER A 213 -6.35 21.82 -0.35
N GLN A 214 -5.86 21.23 -1.44
CA GLN A 214 -5.83 21.84 -2.78
C GLN A 214 -5.59 20.77 -3.87
N PRO A 215 -5.89 21.06 -5.15
CA PRO A 215 -5.76 20.07 -6.23
C PRO A 215 -4.38 19.44 -6.42
N GLY A 216 -3.31 20.21 -6.22
CA GLY A 216 -1.94 19.68 -6.35
C GLY A 216 -1.62 18.61 -5.31
N GLU A 217 -1.95 18.88 -4.03
CA GLU A 217 -1.76 17.90 -2.95
C GLU A 217 -2.66 16.68 -3.14
N ASP A 218 -3.89 16.88 -3.61
CA ASP A 218 -4.83 15.78 -3.89
C ASP A 218 -4.28 14.80 -4.94
N PHE A 219 -3.70 15.34 -6.02
CA PHE A 219 -3.12 14.53 -7.08
C PHE A 219 -1.87 13.78 -6.61
N ALA A 220 -0.98 14.46 -5.88
CA ALA A 220 0.21 13.87 -5.29
C ALA A 220 -0.13 12.78 -4.25
N GLU A 221 -1.08 13.05 -3.36
CA GLU A 221 -1.58 12.08 -2.38
C GLU A 221 -2.23 10.88 -3.06
N THR A 222 -3.12 11.10 -4.02
CA THR A 222 -3.79 10.03 -4.76
C THR A 222 -2.77 9.12 -5.45
N THR A 223 -1.78 9.72 -6.13
CA THR A 223 -0.69 9.00 -6.80
C THR A 223 0.13 8.17 -5.80
N ALA A 224 0.58 8.78 -4.70
CA ALA A 224 1.38 8.11 -3.69
C ALA A 224 0.64 6.96 -3.00
N HIS A 225 -0.64 7.14 -2.68
CA HIS A 225 -1.47 6.10 -2.07
C HIS A 225 -1.68 4.92 -3.04
N LEU A 226 -1.97 5.20 -4.31
CA LEU A 226 -2.11 4.17 -5.34
C LEU A 226 -0.81 3.37 -5.51
N LEU A 227 0.35 4.02 -5.59
CA LEU A 227 1.63 3.33 -5.78
C LEU A 227 2.04 2.50 -4.55
N VAL A 228 1.97 3.10 -3.35
CA VAL A 228 2.58 2.51 -2.14
C VAL A 228 1.62 1.64 -1.33
N LEU A 229 0.33 1.98 -1.24
CA LEU A 229 -0.67 1.15 -0.54
C LEU A 229 -1.41 0.21 -1.50
N GLY A 230 -1.38 0.52 -2.79
CA GLY A 230 -1.85 -0.38 -3.84
C GLY A 230 -3.35 -0.34 -4.11
N GLN A 231 -3.75 -1.08 -5.14
CA GLN A 231 -5.12 -1.09 -5.63
C GLN A 231 -6.13 -1.56 -4.58
N ALA A 232 -5.82 -2.62 -3.83
CA ALA A 232 -6.73 -3.18 -2.84
C ALA A 232 -7.04 -2.16 -1.72
N TRP A 233 -6.03 -1.41 -1.25
CA TRP A 233 -6.24 -0.34 -0.29
C TRP A 233 -7.14 0.77 -0.86
N PHE A 234 -6.88 1.19 -2.10
CA PHE A 234 -7.65 2.23 -2.76
C PHE A 234 -9.11 1.81 -2.98
N ASP A 235 -9.34 0.56 -3.37
CA ASP A 235 -10.67 -0.01 -3.52
C ASP A 235 -11.42 -0.08 -2.20
N ALA A 236 -10.75 -0.51 -1.12
CA ALA A 236 -11.35 -0.51 0.22
C ALA A 236 -11.73 0.90 0.66
N ARG A 237 -10.85 1.88 0.41
CA ARG A 237 -11.12 3.30 0.67
C ARG A 237 -12.34 3.79 -0.10
N ALA A 238 -12.44 3.46 -1.38
CA ALA A 238 -13.56 3.85 -2.24
C ALA A 238 -14.87 3.12 -1.85
N ASN A 239 -14.81 1.84 -1.49
CA ASN A 239 -15.98 1.05 -1.08
C ASN A 239 -16.56 1.48 0.27
N ALA A 240 -15.72 2.01 1.17
CA ALA A 240 -16.15 2.56 2.45
C ALA A 240 -16.65 4.03 2.35
N SER A 241 -16.63 4.62 1.16
CA SER A 241 -17.11 5.98 0.89
C SER A 241 -18.61 6.01 0.54
N THR A 242 -19.19 7.21 0.48
CA THR A 242 -20.48 7.43 -0.17
C THR A 242 -20.43 7.11 -1.67
N THR A 243 -21.60 6.98 -2.32
CA THR A 243 -21.67 6.80 -3.78
C THR A 243 -20.93 7.91 -4.54
N VAL A 244 -21.04 9.16 -4.08
CA VAL A 244 -20.38 10.31 -4.69
C VAL A 244 -18.86 10.25 -4.48
N GLY A 245 -18.41 10.03 -3.23
CA GLY A 245 -16.99 9.94 -2.93
C GLY A 245 -16.31 8.74 -3.60
N LYS A 246 -16.99 7.60 -3.71
CA LYS A 246 -16.53 6.43 -4.49
C LYS A 246 -16.34 6.79 -5.95
N ALA A 247 -17.33 7.44 -6.58
CA ALA A 247 -17.24 7.86 -7.97
C ALA A 247 -16.08 8.85 -8.20
N ALA A 248 -15.90 9.81 -7.28
CA ALA A 248 -14.80 10.76 -7.31
C ALA A 248 -13.42 10.08 -7.18
N LEU A 249 -13.24 9.16 -6.22
CA LEU A 249 -12.00 8.39 -6.07
C LEU A 249 -11.68 7.59 -7.34
N LYS A 250 -12.67 6.96 -7.96
CA LYS A 250 -12.49 6.21 -9.21
C LYS A 250 -12.17 7.08 -10.41
N ALA A 251 -12.76 8.27 -10.49
CA ALA A 251 -12.40 9.25 -11.52
C ALA A 251 -10.96 9.76 -11.33
N LYS A 252 -10.55 10.03 -10.09
CA LYS A 252 -9.17 10.43 -9.74
C LYS A 252 -8.15 9.36 -10.10
N GLU A 253 -8.44 8.10 -9.75
CA GLU A 253 -7.62 6.95 -10.12
C GLU A 253 -7.43 6.87 -11.64
N ALA A 254 -8.51 6.96 -12.42
CA ALA A 254 -8.45 6.91 -13.88
C ALA A 254 -7.59 8.04 -14.46
N SER A 255 -7.74 9.27 -13.94
CA SER A 255 -6.97 10.43 -14.37
C SER A 255 -5.47 10.29 -14.03
N VAL A 256 -5.12 9.77 -12.85
CA VAL A 256 -3.71 9.46 -12.48
C VAL A 256 -3.12 8.41 -13.42
N VAL A 257 -3.82 7.31 -13.66
CA VAL A 257 -3.37 6.25 -14.57
C VAL A 257 -3.12 6.82 -15.97
N GLN A 258 -4.08 7.61 -16.48
CA GLN A 258 -3.97 8.23 -17.80
C GLN A 258 -2.81 9.21 -17.88
N TYR A 259 -2.61 10.06 -16.87
CA TYR A 259 -1.50 11.02 -16.82
C TYR A 259 -0.14 10.31 -16.93
N PHE A 260 0.09 9.27 -16.13
CA PHE A 260 1.35 8.53 -16.19
C PHE A 260 1.52 7.84 -17.55
N THR A 261 0.49 7.17 -18.06
CA THR A 261 0.61 6.37 -19.29
C THR A 261 0.72 7.23 -20.55
N ILE A 262 -0.09 8.27 -20.66
CA ILE A 262 -0.19 9.09 -21.87
C ILE A 262 0.78 10.29 -21.82
N ASN A 263 0.82 11.03 -20.71
CA ASN A 263 1.60 12.27 -20.64
C ASN A 263 3.06 12.02 -20.25
N LEU A 264 3.33 11.02 -19.41
CA LEU A 264 4.70 10.66 -19.00
C LEU A 264 5.28 9.47 -19.76
N GLY A 265 4.47 8.69 -20.49
CA GLY A 265 4.92 7.49 -21.18
C GLY A 265 5.31 6.35 -20.23
N VAL A 266 4.75 6.32 -19.02
CA VAL A 266 5.02 5.34 -17.97
C VAL A 266 3.77 4.51 -17.71
N ASP A 267 3.86 3.19 -17.88
CA ASP A 267 2.77 2.28 -17.50
C ASP A 267 2.57 2.32 -15.98
N PHE A 268 1.49 2.99 -15.56
CA PHE A 268 1.20 3.19 -14.15
C PHE A 268 0.91 1.87 -13.43
N ARG A 269 0.27 0.91 -14.11
CA ARG A 269 -0.10 -0.38 -13.51
C ARG A 269 1.12 -1.26 -13.35
N ALA A 270 2.04 -1.25 -14.32
CA ALA A 270 3.35 -1.85 -14.15
C ALA A 270 4.12 -1.21 -13.00
N LEU A 271 4.18 0.12 -12.92
CA LEU A 271 4.86 0.83 -11.84
C LEU A 271 4.27 0.51 -10.47
N GLN A 272 2.94 0.57 -10.35
CA GLN A 272 2.21 0.20 -9.14
C GLN A 272 2.55 -1.23 -8.71
N ARG A 273 2.60 -2.19 -9.65
CA ARG A 273 3.02 -3.56 -9.33
C ARG A 273 4.44 -3.60 -8.77
N GLU A 274 5.40 -2.94 -9.40
CA GLU A 274 6.80 -3.01 -8.94
C GLU A 274 6.95 -2.41 -7.53
N VAL A 275 6.32 -1.25 -7.26
CA VAL A 275 6.31 -0.65 -5.91
C VAL A 275 5.59 -1.57 -4.91
N GLN A 276 4.44 -2.12 -5.27
CA GLN A 276 3.68 -3.06 -4.43
C GLN A 276 4.48 -4.33 -4.10
N ASN A 277 5.22 -4.87 -5.06
CA ASN A 277 6.07 -6.02 -4.85
C ASN A 277 7.20 -5.72 -3.86
N VAL A 278 7.78 -4.52 -3.88
CA VAL A 278 8.82 -4.12 -2.91
C VAL A 278 8.23 -4.02 -1.51
N VAL A 279 7.14 -3.28 -1.32
CA VAL A 279 6.54 -3.12 0.02
C VAL A 279 6.00 -4.44 0.58
N ARG A 280 5.50 -5.33 -0.28
CA ARG A 280 5.03 -6.67 0.09
C ARG A 280 6.17 -7.62 0.41
N ASN A 281 7.17 -7.72 -0.48
CA ASN A 281 8.16 -8.78 -0.41
C ASN A 281 9.40 -8.40 0.40
N THR A 282 9.80 -7.13 0.37
CA THR A 282 10.97 -6.63 1.11
C THR A 282 10.55 -6.16 2.50
N TYR A 283 9.60 -5.22 2.57
CA TYR A 283 9.20 -4.61 3.86
C TYR A 283 8.04 -5.32 4.56
N LYS A 284 7.45 -6.35 3.94
CA LYS A 284 6.38 -7.18 4.53
C LYS A 284 5.18 -6.37 5.05
N LEU A 285 4.80 -5.30 4.34
CA LEU A 285 3.63 -4.50 4.69
C LEU A 285 2.37 -5.39 4.70
N PRO A 286 1.66 -5.55 5.84
CA PRO A 286 0.51 -6.44 5.93
C PRO A 286 -0.60 -6.10 4.93
N SER A 287 -0.90 -4.80 4.75
CA SER A 287 -1.94 -4.32 3.82
C SER A 287 -1.59 -4.48 2.34
N ALA A 288 -0.36 -4.89 2.00
CA ALA A 288 -0.01 -5.28 0.64
C ALA A 288 -0.31 -6.76 0.33
N SER A 289 -0.69 -7.56 1.35
CA SER A 289 -0.95 -9.00 1.22
C SER A 289 -2.42 -9.31 0.92
N PHE A 290 -2.67 -10.38 0.16
CA PHE A 290 -4.03 -10.85 -0.14
C PHE A 290 -4.76 -11.34 1.12
N PRO A 291 -4.12 -12.12 2.03
CA PRO A 291 -4.76 -12.57 3.25
C PRO A 291 -5.34 -11.44 4.12
N TYR A 292 -4.62 -10.31 4.20
CA TYR A 292 -5.09 -9.14 4.92
C TYR A 292 -6.46 -8.68 4.40
N TRP A 293 -6.64 -8.62 3.08
CA TRP A 293 -7.87 -8.13 2.45
C TRP A 293 -9.04 -9.11 2.47
N ILE A 294 -8.79 -10.42 2.57
CA ILE A 294 -9.86 -11.37 2.97
C ILE A 294 -10.29 -11.04 4.41
N GLY A 295 -9.34 -10.84 5.33
CA GLY A 295 -9.61 -10.52 6.73
C GLY A 295 -10.36 -9.20 6.92
N GLN A 296 -10.06 -8.19 6.11
CA GLN A 296 -10.82 -6.92 6.07
C GLN A 296 -12.16 -7.04 5.33
N GLY A 297 -12.44 -8.19 4.72
CA GLY A 297 -13.66 -8.43 3.97
C GLY A 297 -13.78 -7.59 2.70
N LEU A 298 -12.69 -7.12 2.11
CA LEU A 298 -12.70 -6.44 0.82
C LEU A 298 -13.05 -7.43 -0.29
N PHE A 299 -12.33 -8.55 -0.36
CA PHE A 299 -12.60 -9.60 -1.34
C PHE A 299 -13.60 -10.59 -0.75
N LYS A 300 -14.74 -10.73 -1.43
CA LYS A 300 -15.87 -11.56 -1.03
C LYS A 300 -15.90 -12.88 -1.76
N ASN A 301 -15.28 -12.96 -2.93
CA ASN A 301 -15.26 -14.20 -3.69
C ASN A 301 -14.08 -14.33 -4.64
N ILE A 302 -13.82 -15.56 -5.08
CA ILE A 302 -12.91 -15.92 -6.17
C ILE A 302 -13.68 -16.71 -7.20
N THR A 303 -13.74 -16.24 -8.45
CA THR A 303 -14.42 -16.92 -9.57
C THR A 303 -13.41 -17.60 -10.49
N ILE A 304 -13.62 -18.88 -10.79
CA ILE A 304 -12.72 -19.74 -11.56
C ILE A 304 -13.47 -20.36 -12.74
N ASP A 305 -13.06 -19.94 -13.94
CA ASP A 305 -13.52 -20.46 -15.23
C ASP A 305 -12.28 -20.82 -16.06
N LEU A 306 -11.91 -22.11 -16.07
CA LEU A 306 -10.69 -22.57 -16.75
C LEU A 306 -10.73 -22.40 -18.27
N SER A 307 -11.84 -21.95 -18.86
CA SER A 307 -11.91 -21.57 -20.27
C SER A 307 -11.37 -20.15 -20.54
N LYS A 308 -11.14 -19.33 -19.51
CA LYS A 308 -10.67 -17.96 -19.68
C LYS A 308 -9.21 -17.89 -20.15
N PRO A 309 -8.85 -16.89 -20.99
CA PRO A 309 -7.49 -16.75 -21.55
C PRO A 309 -6.37 -16.67 -20.51
N VAL A 310 -6.65 -16.15 -19.32
CA VAL A 310 -5.66 -16.01 -18.23
C VAL A 310 -5.00 -17.35 -17.86
N TYR A 311 -5.75 -18.45 -17.93
CA TYR A 311 -5.22 -19.78 -17.57
C TYR A 311 -4.31 -20.35 -18.67
N ALA A 312 -4.49 -19.92 -19.92
CA ALA A 312 -3.56 -20.24 -21.01
C ALA A 312 -2.27 -19.41 -20.92
N SER A 313 -2.36 -18.13 -20.54
CA SER A 313 -1.20 -17.24 -20.45
C SER A 313 -0.37 -17.43 -19.18
N SER A 314 -1.03 -17.71 -18.05
CA SER A 314 -0.41 -17.73 -16.72
C SER A 314 -0.37 -19.12 -16.08
N GLY A 315 -1.05 -20.11 -16.67
CA GLY A 315 -1.09 -21.49 -16.21
C GLY A 315 -2.05 -21.73 -15.05
N ILE A 316 -2.20 -22.98 -14.64
CA ILE A 316 -2.94 -23.44 -13.45
C ILE A 316 -2.31 -24.75 -12.97
N SER A 317 -2.47 -25.09 -11.69
CA SER A 317 -1.96 -26.36 -11.18
C SER A 317 -2.60 -27.56 -11.87
N THR A 318 -1.79 -28.56 -12.22
CA THR A 318 -2.25 -29.84 -12.76
C THR A 318 -3.20 -30.54 -11.80
N ASN A 319 -2.90 -30.54 -10.49
CA ASN A 319 -3.72 -31.16 -9.46
C ASN A 319 -5.11 -30.53 -9.36
N PHE A 320 -5.18 -29.19 -9.33
CA PHE A 320 -6.47 -28.50 -9.31
C PHE A 320 -7.22 -28.68 -10.63
N SER A 321 -6.53 -28.58 -11.77
CA SER A 321 -7.15 -28.77 -13.08
C SER A 321 -7.77 -30.17 -13.21
N ALA A 322 -7.13 -31.22 -12.67
CA ALA A 322 -7.67 -32.56 -12.65
C ALA A 322 -8.96 -32.66 -11.81
N ALA A 323 -8.99 -32.05 -10.63
CA ALA A 323 -10.20 -32.00 -9.79
C ALA A 323 -11.34 -31.19 -10.45
N TYR A 324 -11.00 -30.09 -11.13
CA TYR A 324 -11.95 -29.29 -11.89
C TYR A 324 -12.54 -30.10 -13.05
N GLN A 325 -11.71 -30.77 -13.86
CA GLN A 325 -12.17 -31.57 -15.00
C GLN A 325 -12.97 -32.82 -14.57
N ALA A 326 -12.61 -33.43 -13.45
CA ALA A 326 -13.42 -34.49 -12.83
C ALA A 326 -14.81 -33.97 -12.46
N SER A 327 -14.91 -32.74 -11.94
CA SER A 327 -16.20 -32.10 -11.64
C SER A 327 -16.99 -31.76 -12.90
N VAL A 328 -16.34 -31.25 -13.95
CA VAL A 328 -16.98 -31.02 -15.27
C VAL A 328 -17.60 -32.31 -15.80
N THR A 329 -16.83 -33.40 -15.81
CA THR A 329 -17.28 -34.72 -16.26
C THR A 329 -18.46 -35.22 -15.43
N ALA A 330 -18.34 -35.12 -14.11
CA ALA A 330 -19.36 -35.60 -13.19
C ALA A 330 -20.66 -34.78 -13.30
N VAL A 331 -20.60 -33.46 -13.43
CA VAL A 331 -21.77 -32.59 -13.67
C VAL A 331 -22.49 -32.99 -14.96
N ALA A 332 -21.75 -33.27 -16.05
CA ALA A 332 -22.33 -33.70 -17.31
C ALA A 332 -23.05 -35.05 -17.20
N ALA A 333 -22.52 -35.97 -16.40
CA ALA A 333 -23.07 -37.31 -16.21
C ALA A 333 -24.32 -37.36 -15.30
N VAL A 334 -24.56 -36.35 -14.45
CA VAL A 334 -25.71 -36.34 -13.52
C VAL A 334 -27.00 -36.58 -14.30
N GLY A 335 -27.74 -37.64 -13.95
CA GLY A 335 -29.02 -37.99 -14.56
C GLY A 335 -28.99 -38.10 -16.09
N ASN A 336 -27.82 -38.39 -16.70
CA ASN A 336 -27.60 -38.44 -18.15
C ASN A 336 -28.08 -37.18 -18.90
N ALA A 337 -28.08 -36.01 -18.24
CA ALA A 337 -28.66 -34.80 -18.81
C ALA A 337 -27.64 -33.88 -19.52
N ASN A 338 -26.38 -34.32 -19.67
CA ASN A 338 -25.31 -33.60 -20.37
C ASN A 338 -25.20 -32.11 -19.95
N ARG A 339 -25.22 -31.85 -18.64
CA ARG A 339 -25.11 -30.51 -18.09
C ARG A 339 -23.69 -29.96 -18.29
N LYS A 340 -23.57 -28.66 -18.53
CA LYS A 340 -22.29 -27.96 -18.66
C LYS A 340 -22.00 -27.20 -17.37
N LEU A 341 -20.87 -27.48 -16.71
CA LEU A 341 -20.32 -26.60 -15.68
C LEU A 341 -19.73 -25.35 -16.36
N ASN A 342 -20.21 -24.16 -15.99
CA ASN A 342 -19.78 -22.91 -16.59
C ASN A 342 -18.59 -22.30 -15.85
N TYR A 343 -18.71 -22.18 -14.52
CA TYR A 343 -17.65 -21.71 -13.64
C TYR A 343 -17.93 -22.19 -12.21
N ILE A 344 -16.90 -22.09 -11.37
CA ILE A 344 -17.06 -22.22 -9.92
C ILE A 344 -16.68 -20.91 -9.26
N ARG A 345 -17.22 -20.68 -8.06
CA ARG A 345 -16.90 -19.52 -7.26
C ARG A 345 -16.76 -19.93 -5.80
N LEU A 346 -15.73 -19.44 -5.13
CA LEU A 346 -15.56 -19.61 -3.69
C LEU A 346 -15.95 -18.29 -3.01
N ASP A 347 -17.04 -18.30 -2.26
CA ASP A 347 -17.57 -17.13 -1.56
C ASP A 347 -17.10 -17.13 -0.10
N PHE A 348 -16.43 -16.07 0.33
CA PHE A 348 -15.99 -15.84 1.71
C PHE A 348 -17.11 -15.13 2.47
N ILE A 349 -17.86 -15.90 3.27
CA ILE A 349 -18.97 -15.38 4.07
C ILE A 349 -18.43 -14.67 5.31
N SER A 350 -17.43 -15.28 5.95
CA SER A 350 -16.72 -14.74 7.11
C SER A 350 -15.32 -15.37 7.16
N THR A 351 -14.55 -15.09 8.22
CA THR A 351 -13.29 -15.81 8.49
C THR A 351 -13.50 -17.27 8.92
N THR A 352 -14.74 -17.68 9.18
CA THR A 352 -15.11 -19.02 9.67
C THR A 352 -15.98 -19.83 8.70
N ALA A 353 -16.48 -19.20 7.64
CA ALA A 353 -17.44 -19.79 6.72
C ALA A 353 -17.19 -19.36 5.27
N ALA A 354 -17.29 -20.32 4.36
CA ALA A 354 -17.26 -20.09 2.92
C ALA A 354 -18.34 -20.93 2.22
N ASN A 355 -18.68 -20.58 0.98
CA ASN A 355 -19.48 -21.44 0.12
C ASN A 355 -18.72 -21.76 -1.16
N LEU A 356 -18.82 -23.01 -1.62
CA LEU A 356 -18.47 -23.37 -2.98
C LEU A 356 -19.75 -23.28 -3.83
N TYR A 357 -19.71 -22.40 -4.82
CA TYR A 357 -20.78 -22.16 -5.77
C TYR A 357 -20.41 -22.76 -7.13
N LEU A 358 -21.31 -23.56 -7.70
CA LEU A 358 -21.18 -24.12 -9.05
C LEU A 358 -22.31 -23.56 -9.91
N ASN A 359 -21.95 -22.84 -10.97
CA ASN A 359 -22.90 -22.41 -11.99
C ASN A 359 -22.89 -23.40 -13.16
N TYR A 360 -24.05 -23.89 -13.57
CA TYR A 360 -24.17 -24.88 -14.63
C TYR A 360 -25.39 -24.65 -15.52
N THR A 361 -25.30 -25.09 -16.76
CA THR A 361 -26.39 -24.98 -17.75
C THR A 361 -26.86 -26.38 -18.16
N ASN A 362 -28.17 -26.58 -18.27
CA ASN A 362 -28.74 -27.83 -18.80
C ASN A 362 -28.79 -27.84 -20.34
N THR A 363 -29.20 -28.95 -20.94
CA THR A 363 -29.34 -29.07 -22.40
C THR A 363 -30.43 -28.18 -23.01
N ALA A 364 -31.39 -27.72 -22.20
CA ALA A 364 -32.40 -26.73 -22.61
C ALA A 364 -31.89 -25.28 -22.57
N GLY A 365 -30.62 -25.05 -22.21
CA GLY A 365 -30.01 -23.72 -22.14
C GLY A 365 -30.34 -22.94 -20.87
N SER A 366 -31.06 -23.53 -19.91
CA SER A 366 -31.36 -22.90 -18.63
C SER A 366 -30.15 -22.98 -17.69
N THR A 367 -29.81 -21.87 -17.06
CA THR A 367 -28.68 -21.76 -16.12
C THR A 367 -29.18 -21.86 -14.68
N PHE A 368 -28.43 -22.61 -13.87
CA PHE A 368 -28.72 -22.90 -12.48
C PHE A 368 -27.47 -22.75 -11.63
N ASP A 369 -27.72 -22.54 -10.35
CA ASP A 369 -26.69 -22.41 -9.33
C ASP A 369 -26.84 -23.53 -8.31
N ALA A 370 -25.71 -24.03 -7.82
CA ALA A 370 -25.64 -24.96 -6.70
C ALA A 370 -24.66 -24.45 -5.64
N LEU A 371 -25.11 -24.41 -4.38
CA LEU A 371 -24.31 -23.97 -3.24
C LEU A 371 -23.96 -25.13 -2.31
N TYR A 372 -22.69 -25.24 -1.95
CA TYR A 372 -22.17 -26.18 -0.97
C TYR A 372 -21.49 -25.40 0.16
N ALA A 373 -21.91 -25.65 1.39
CA ALA A 373 -21.34 -25.01 2.55
C ALA A 373 -19.95 -25.59 2.86
N LEU A 374 -19.00 -24.71 3.11
CA LEU A 374 -17.68 -25.04 3.68
C LEU A 374 -17.51 -24.30 5.01
N ASN A 375 -16.99 -24.99 6.02
CA ASN A 375 -16.41 -24.29 7.16
C ASN A 375 -14.99 -23.88 6.79
N MET A 376 -14.52 -22.77 7.35
CA MET A 376 -13.18 -22.24 7.10
C MET A 376 -12.48 -21.96 8.42
N THR A 377 -11.18 -22.22 8.51
CA THR A 377 -10.31 -21.54 9.46
C THR A 377 -9.34 -20.69 8.65
N PHE A 378 -9.14 -19.44 9.05
CA PHE A 378 -8.37 -18.48 8.27
C PHE A 378 -7.53 -17.56 9.17
N ASN A 379 -6.25 -17.43 8.84
CA ASN A 379 -5.34 -16.47 9.46
C ASN A 379 -5.05 -15.32 8.48
N SER A 380 -5.50 -14.12 8.80
CA SER A 380 -5.33 -12.92 7.95
C SER A 380 -3.90 -12.39 7.86
N THR A 381 -3.00 -12.85 8.73
CA THR A 381 -1.58 -12.46 8.71
C THR A 381 -0.75 -13.43 7.88
N THR A 382 -0.96 -14.74 8.04
CA THR A 382 -0.16 -15.77 7.37
C THR A 382 -0.80 -16.34 6.11
N GLY A 383 -2.09 -16.09 5.89
CA GLY A 383 -2.87 -16.72 4.82
C GLY A 383 -3.22 -18.19 5.08
N ALA A 384 -2.80 -18.76 6.21
CA ALA A 384 -3.10 -20.16 6.53
C ALA A 384 -4.62 -20.39 6.55
N THR A 385 -5.06 -21.34 5.73
CA THR A 385 -6.48 -21.60 5.47
C THR A 385 -6.77 -23.10 5.48
N LYS A 386 -7.82 -23.52 6.18
CA LYS A 386 -8.35 -24.89 6.09
C LYS A 386 -9.84 -24.85 5.81
N PHE A 387 -10.27 -25.55 4.76
CA PHE A 387 -11.69 -25.81 4.51
C PHE A 387 -12.08 -27.18 5.05
N THR A 388 -13.30 -27.31 5.55
CA THR A 388 -13.96 -28.58 5.83
C THR A 388 -15.40 -28.53 5.32
N ALA A 389 -16.03 -29.69 5.11
CA ALA A 389 -17.43 -29.74 4.72
C ALA A 389 -18.31 -29.07 5.80
N GLY A 390 -19.20 -28.18 5.35
CA GLY A 390 -20.19 -27.52 6.19
C GLY A 390 -21.60 -28.06 5.96
N THR A 391 -22.53 -27.62 6.80
CA THR A 391 -23.96 -27.90 6.61
C THR A 391 -24.63 -26.80 5.78
N PRO A 392 -25.64 -27.13 4.94
CA PRO A 392 -26.42 -26.12 4.23
C PRO A 392 -26.91 -25.01 5.16
N ARG A 393 -26.77 -23.76 4.71
CA ARG A 393 -27.02 -22.58 5.56
C ARG A 393 -28.41 -21.98 5.36
N ASP A 394 -29.12 -22.42 4.34
CA ASP A 394 -30.44 -21.95 3.93
C ASP A 394 -31.08 -23.03 3.03
N THR A 395 -32.33 -22.82 2.63
CA THR A 395 -33.17 -23.71 1.82
C THR A 395 -33.59 -23.10 0.48
N THR A 396 -33.02 -21.95 0.08
CA THR A 396 -33.25 -21.36 -1.24
C THR A 396 -32.83 -22.28 -2.40
N THR A 397 -33.33 -21.99 -3.60
CA THR A 397 -33.13 -22.79 -4.82
C THR A 397 -31.68 -23.24 -5.08
N PRO A 398 -30.64 -22.42 -4.85
CA PRO A 398 -29.26 -22.90 -5.03
C PRO A 398 -28.87 -24.06 -4.10
N TRP A 399 -29.39 -24.09 -2.87
CA TRP A 399 -29.16 -25.21 -1.94
C TRP A 399 -29.93 -26.46 -2.34
N THR A 400 -31.14 -26.32 -2.87
CA THR A 400 -31.90 -27.47 -3.39
C THR A 400 -31.25 -28.05 -4.63
N ASN A 401 -30.76 -27.20 -5.54
CA ASN A 401 -30.03 -27.61 -6.74
C ASN A 401 -28.72 -28.35 -6.43
N ALA A 402 -28.10 -28.07 -5.28
CA ALA A 402 -26.89 -28.77 -4.84
C ALA A 402 -27.15 -30.27 -4.63
N THR A 403 -28.36 -30.67 -4.26
CA THR A 403 -28.72 -32.10 -4.15
C THR A 403 -28.76 -32.78 -5.52
N VAL A 404 -29.18 -32.06 -6.57
CA VAL A 404 -29.27 -32.58 -7.94
C VAL A 404 -27.88 -32.90 -8.49
N ILE A 405 -26.91 -32.01 -8.32
CA ILE A 405 -25.57 -32.16 -8.89
C ILE A 405 -24.48 -32.53 -7.87
N GLN A 406 -24.86 -33.16 -6.75
CA GLN A 406 -23.95 -33.48 -5.64
C GLN A 406 -22.70 -34.25 -6.08
N ALA A 407 -22.88 -35.29 -6.91
CA ALA A 407 -21.77 -36.06 -7.46
C ALA A 407 -20.82 -35.20 -8.32
N GLY A 408 -21.35 -34.17 -8.96
CA GLY A 408 -20.61 -33.20 -9.76
C GLY A 408 -19.69 -32.29 -8.94
N ALA A 409 -20.09 -31.92 -7.72
CA ALA A 409 -19.29 -31.05 -6.86
C ALA A 409 -18.23 -31.80 -6.03
N GLN A 410 -18.42 -33.10 -5.82
CA GLN A 410 -17.60 -33.88 -4.90
C GLN A 410 -16.08 -33.83 -5.21
N PRO A 411 -15.61 -33.86 -6.47
CA PRO A 411 -14.16 -33.80 -6.73
C PRO A 411 -13.53 -32.47 -6.26
N LEU A 412 -14.23 -31.34 -6.44
CA LEU A 412 -13.78 -30.04 -5.94
C LEU A 412 -13.88 -29.93 -4.42
N ILE A 413 -14.96 -30.45 -3.81
CA ILE A 413 -15.08 -30.50 -2.34
C ILE A 413 -13.93 -31.30 -1.75
N ASN A 414 -13.63 -32.50 -2.29
CA ASN A 414 -12.52 -33.33 -1.85
C ASN A 414 -11.17 -32.60 -1.96
N TYR A 415 -10.94 -31.89 -3.06
CA TYR A 415 -9.72 -31.10 -3.26
C TYR A 415 -9.60 -30.00 -2.18
N LEU A 416 -10.66 -29.22 -1.96
CA LEU A 416 -10.67 -28.11 -1.01
C LEU A 416 -10.57 -28.58 0.45
N THR A 417 -11.19 -29.70 0.82
CA THR A 417 -11.18 -30.17 2.21
C THR A 417 -9.98 -31.06 2.53
N GLY A 418 -9.33 -31.64 1.52
CA GLY A 418 -8.24 -32.60 1.66
C GLY A 418 -6.90 -31.98 2.06
N SER A 419 -6.72 -30.66 1.92
CA SER A 419 -5.42 -30.00 2.11
C SER A 419 -5.49 -28.83 3.08
N ASN A 420 -4.32 -28.40 3.57
CA ASN A 420 -4.14 -27.11 4.23
C ASN A 420 -3.57 -26.14 3.19
N PHE A 421 -4.10 -24.93 3.12
CA PHE A 421 -3.74 -23.94 2.11
C PHE A 421 -3.08 -22.70 2.71
N ILE A 422 -2.39 -21.95 1.88
CA ILE A 422 -1.95 -20.59 2.13
C ILE A 422 -2.56 -19.70 1.06
N ALA A 423 -3.30 -18.67 1.47
CA ALA A 423 -3.85 -17.65 0.60
C ALA A 423 -2.74 -16.68 0.14
N ASP A 424 -2.68 -16.36 -1.15
CA ASP A 424 -1.71 -15.40 -1.69
C ASP A 424 -2.18 -14.76 -2.99
N TRP A 425 -1.53 -13.64 -3.36
CA TRP A 425 -1.60 -13.08 -4.71
C TRP A 425 -0.94 -14.02 -5.70
N MET A 426 -1.65 -14.43 -6.73
CA MET A 426 -1.15 -15.45 -7.67
C MET A 426 -1.91 -15.44 -9.00
N PRO A 427 -1.31 -16.01 -10.06
CA PRO A 427 0.03 -16.62 -10.11
C PRO A 427 1.14 -15.56 -10.17
N ALA A 428 2.37 -15.96 -9.81
CA ALA A 428 3.51 -15.06 -9.75
C ALA A 428 3.86 -14.40 -11.12
N ASN A 429 3.50 -15.04 -12.22
CA ASN A 429 3.68 -14.59 -13.59
C ASN A 429 2.45 -13.87 -14.18
N ILE A 430 1.52 -13.41 -13.34
CA ILE A 430 0.35 -12.68 -13.82
C ILE A 430 0.76 -11.38 -14.53
N SER A 431 0.06 -11.05 -15.61
CA SER A 431 0.32 -9.82 -16.38
C SER A 431 0.07 -8.55 -15.55
N THR A 432 0.63 -7.43 -16.00
CA THR A 432 0.32 -6.06 -15.50
C THR A 432 -1.18 -5.83 -15.37
N ASP A 433 -1.91 -6.15 -16.42
CA ASP A 433 -3.33 -5.79 -16.58
C ASP A 433 -4.23 -6.54 -15.59
N ASN A 434 -3.77 -7.71 -15.13
CA ASN A 434 -4.48 -8.58 -14.20
C ASN A 434 -3.92 -8.50 -12.76
N TYR A 435 -2.90 -7.68 -12.52
CA TYR A 435 -2.27 -7.56 -11.21
C TYR A 435 -3.29 -7.10 -10.15
N ASN A 436 -3.26 -7.73 -8.97
CA ASN A 436 -4.23 -7.57 -7.88
C ASN A 436 -5.71 -7.80 -8.25
N SER A 437 -6.02 -8.31 -9.44
CA SER A 437 -7.37 -8.73 -9.84
C SER A 437 -7.60 -10.23 -9.64
N TYR A 438 -6.51 -10.98 -9.47
CA TYR A 438 -6.54 -12.42 -9.23
C TYR A 438 -5.74 -12.76 -7.97
N ALA A 439 -6.27 -13.71 -7.22
CA ALA A 439 -5.59 -14.33 -6.10
C ALA A 439 -6.17 -15.72 -5.86
N GLY A 440 -5.59 -16.43 -4.90
CA GLY A 440 -5.94 -17.82 -4.72
C GLY A 440 -5.24 -18.45 -3.53
N PHE A 441 -5.11 -19.77 -3.61
CA PHE A 441 -4.60 -20.60 -2.53
C PHE A 441 -3.66 -21.66 -3.09
N TYR A 442 -2.54 -21.87 -2.41
CA TYR A 442 -1.62 -22.98 -2.68
C TYR A 442 -1.55 -23.92 -1.48
N VAL A 443 -1.31 -25.21 -1.71
CA VAL A 443 -1.20 -26.20 -0.65
C VAL A 443 0.07 -25.94 0.16
N SER A 444 -0.07 -25.87 1.48
CA SER A 444 1.05 -25.66 2.40
C SER A 444 2.10 -26.75 2.20
N GLY A 445 3.36 -26.33 1.94
CA GLY A 445 4.46 -27.24 1.64
C GLY A 445 4.51 -27.73 0.18
N THR A 446 3.55 -27.37 -0.68
CA THR A 446 3.54 -27.72 -2.10
C THR A 446 2.99 -26.56 -2.96
N PRO A 447 3.75 -25.46 -3.16
CA PRO A 447 3.27 -24.28 -3.89
C PRO A 447 2.85 -24.52 -5.35
N SER A 448 3.32 -25.60 -5.98
CA SER A 448 2.91 -26.01 -7.32
C SER A 448 1.48 -26.59 -7.37
N ASN A 449 0.91 -26.93 -6.21
CA ASN A 449 -0.49 -27.34 -6.07
C ASN A 449 -1.31 -26.13 -5.60
N TYR A 450 -1.98 -25.46 -6.54
CA TYR A 450 -2.67 -24.21 -6.28
C TYR A 450 -3.89 -24.01 -7.19
N PHE A 451 -4.76 -23.08 -6.78
CA PHE A 451 -5.85 -22.58 -7.60
C PHE A 451 -6.02 -21.09 -7.38
N TYR A 452 -6.47 -20.39 -8.41
CA TYR A 452 -6.70 -18.95 -8.37
C TYR A 452 -7.82 -18.56 -9.33
N GLY A 453 -8.39 -17.40 -9.09
CA GLY A 453 -9.46 -16.87 -9.92
C GLY A 453 -9.62 -15.37 -9.76
N LEU A 454 -10.58 -14.85 -10.52
CA LEU A 454 -10.91 -13.44 -10.54
C LEU A 454 -11.56 -13.05 -9.21
N LEU A 455 -11.08 -11.97 -8.60
CA LEU A 455 -11.56 -11.48 -7.33
C LEU A 455 -12.85 -10.67 -7.50
N GLY A 456 -13.82 -10.94 -6.63
CA GLY A 456 -15.04 -10.13 -6.49
C GLY A 456 -15.08 -9.42 -5.14
N GLN A 457 -15.48 -8.15 -5.14
CA GLN A 457 -15.62 -7.32 -3.93
C GLN A 457 -17.06 -7.21 -3.42
N THR A 458 -18.03 -7.68 -4.19
CA THR A 458 -19.45 -7.70 -3.79
C THR A 458 -19.86 -9.11 -3.39
N ALA A 459 -20.65 -9.22 -2.32
CA ALA A 459 -21.46 -10.40 -2.12
C ALA A 459 -22.50 -10.43 -3.24
N LEU A 460 -22.67 -11.59 -3.88
CA LEU A 460 -23.68 -11.81 -4.91
C LEU A 460 -24.81 -12.65 -4.34
#